data_AF-A0A656KQJ3-F1
#
_entry.id   AF-A0A656KQJ3-F1
#
_cell.length_a   1.000
_cell.length_b   1.000
_cell.length_c   1.000
_cell.angle_alpha   90.00
_cell.angle_beta   90.00
_cell.angle_gamma   90.00
#
_symmetry.space_group_name_H-M   'P 1'
#
loop_
_entity.id
_entity.type
_entity.pdbx_description
1 polymer ?
#
loop_
_entity_poly.entity_id
_entity_poly.type
_entity_poly.pdbx_seq_one_letter_code
_entity_poly.pdbx_strand_id
1 'polypeptide(L)'
;SKPTRPTVSIAKIFKTSKPARRNRKRRRELSPAATVIDELEDEFDKIGDTLTRTAENTFDATWKSHVKSLESTKQIDQEFVTMVSRNLSRLSVPLLARPVALEPKDSEASSQEHLGACLQRFGKILAREKANLEKYWAEWDKLQIEYLRLGIDVFGPRPFGKLEAPAHDGFHNTMSLWDLELRTKVAEFEVSLEEAGCEALRKMKHSETELEVATKKEKARLLASLLGEL
;
A
#
# COMPACT_ATOMS: atom_id res chain seq x y z
N SER A 1 -39.80 -74.72 -52.57
CA SER A 1 -39.47 -75.35 -51.27
C SER A 1 -39.69 -74.31 -50.16
N LYS A 2 -40.31 -74.70 -49.05
CA LYS A 2 -40.67 -73.80 -47.94
C LYS A 2 -39.44 -73.53 -47.05
N PRO A 3 -39.19 -72.30 -46.58
CA PRO A 3 -38.19 -72.06 -45.54
C PRO A 3 -38.79 -72.31 -44.14
N THR A 4 -38.22 -73.29 -43.44
CA THR A 4 -38.45 -73.64 -42.02
C THR A 4 -37.92 -72.54 -41.10
N ARG A 5 -38.74 -72.13 -40.11
CA ARG A 5 -38.37 -71.18 -39.06
C ARG A 5 -37.37 -71.80 -38.07
N PRO A 6 -36.31 -71.09 -37.64
CA PRO A 6 -35.49 -71.53 -36.51
C PRO A 6 -36.13 -71.12 -35.18
N THR A 7 -36.44 -72.12 -34.35
CA THR A 7 -36.84 -72.00 -32.94
C THR A 7 -35.64 -71.55 -32.10
N VAL A 8 -35.75 -70.41 -31.42
CA VAL A 8 -34.72 -69.93 -30.46
C VAL A 8 -35.19 -70.25 -29.04
N SER A 9 -34.43 -71.09 -28.33
CA SER A 9 -34.68 -71.48 -26.95
C SER A 9 -34.26 -70.38 -25.97
N ILE A 10 -35.16 -70.01 -25.05
CA ILE A 10 -35.07 -68.90 -24.08
C ILE A 10 -34.11 -69.22 -22.90
N ALA A 11 -33.54 -70.42 -22.84
CA ALA A 11 -32.77 -70.91 -21.69
C ALA A 11 -31.30 -70.41 -21.60
N LYS A 12 -30.97 -69.21 -22.09
CA LYS A 12 -29.61 -68.63 -21.99
C LYS A 12 -29.54 -67.23 -21.38
N ILE A 13 -30.65 -66.65 -20.92
CA ILE A 13 -30.71 -65.26 -20.45
C ILE A 13 -30.13 -65.06 -19.04
N PHE A 14 -29.95 -66.12 -18.25
CA PHE A 14 -29.39 -66.01 -16.90
C PHE A 14 -27.97 -66.58 -16.82
N LYS A 15 -26.99 -65.83 -17.37
CA LYS A 15 -25.60 -65.93 -16.95
C LYS A 15 -25.23 -64.65 -16.19
N THR A 16 -25.03 -64.83 -14.90
CA THR A 16 -24.58 -63.87 -13.89
C THR A 16 -23.36 -63.07 -14.37
N SER A 17 -23.56 -61.79 -14.70
CA SER A 17 -22.46 -60.83 -14.81
C SER A 17 -22.16 -60.28 -13.41
N LYS A 18 -20.90 -60.38 -12.99
CA LYS A 18 -20.42 -59.72 -11.77
C LYS A 18 -20.56 -58.20 -11.96
N PRO A 19 -21.01 -57.42 -10.97
CA PRO A 19 -21.05 -55.98 -11.11
C PRO A 19 -19.61 -55.45 -11.13
N ALA A 20 -19.18 -54.99 -12.31
CA ALA A 20 -17.97 -54.19 -12.41
C ALA A 20 -18.18 -52.92 -11.57
N ARG A 21 -17.39 -52.79 -10.49
CA ARG A 21 -17.28 -51.54 -9.71
C ARG A 21 -16.82 -50.43 -10.64
N ARG A 22 -17.80 -49.69 -11.17
CA ARG A 22 -17.56 -48.45 -11.89
C ARG A 22 -17.21 -47.40 -10.84
N ASN A 23 -15.92 -47.22 -10.59
CA ASN A 23 -15.40 -46.06 -9.85
C ASN A 23 -15.76 -44.79 -10.66
N ARG A 24 -16.97 -44.27 -10.45
CA ARG A 24 -17.29 -42.89 -10.81
C ARG A 24 -16.46 -42.01 -9.87
N LYS A 25 -15.28 -41.59 -10.33
CA LYS A 25 -14.67 -40.34 -9.83
C LYS A 25 -15.75 -39.27 -10.03
N ARG A 26 -16.41 -38.87 -8.94
CA ARG A 26 -17.14 -37.61 -8.89
C ARG A 26 -16.09 -36.54 -9.20
N ARG A 27 -16.08 -36.09 -10.44
CA ARG A 27 -15.44 -34.82 -10.80
C ARG A 27 -16.17 -33.80 -9.95
N ARG A 28 -15.51 -33.28 -8.90
CA ARG A 28 -15.97 -32.08 -8.21
C ARG A 28 -16.03 -31.03 -9.31
N GLU A 29 -17.21 -30.70 -9.78
CA GLU A 29 -17.39 -29.46 -10.51
C GLU A 29 -17.02 -28.35 -9.54
N LEU A 30 -16.08 -27.48 -9.94
CA LEU A 30 -15.72 -26.31 -9.14
C LEU A 30 -17.02 -25.56 -8.85
N SER A 31 -17.29 -25.30 -7.58
CA SER A 31 -18.41 -24.47 -7.18
C SER A 31 -18.27 -23.12 -7.88
N PRO A 32 -19.31 -22.59 -8.56
CA PRO A 32 -19.27 -21.28 -9.19
C PRO A 32 -18.85 -20.16 -8.22
N ALA A 33 -19.11 -20.35 -6.93
CA ALA A 33 -18.72 -19.41 -5.87
C ALA A 33 -17.20 -19.38 -5.60
N ALA A 34 -16.48 -20.49 -5.82
CA ALA A 34 -15.01 -20.50 -5.70
C ALA A 34 -14.37 -19.70 -6.83
N THR A 35 -14.89 -19.85 -8.06
CA THR A 35 -14.39 -19.13 -9.24
C THR A 35 -14.55 -17.62 -9.11
N VAL A 36 -15.66 -17.15 -8.52
CA VAL A 36 -15.89 -15.70 -8.30
C VAL A 36 -14.96 -15.13 -7.23
N ILE A 37 -14.64 -15.90 -6.18
CA ILE A 37 -13.70 -15.47 -5.13
C ILE A 37 -12.28 -15.39 -5.71
N ASP A 38 -11.87 -16.42 -6.45
CA ASP A 38 -10.56 -16.45 -7.12
C ASP A 38 -10.42 -15.30 -8.14
N GLU A 39 -11.48 -15.00 -8.92
CA GLU A 39 -11.50 -13.87 -9.86
C GLU A 39 -11.43 -12.51 -9.13
N LEU A 40 -12.05 -12.39 -7.95
CA LEU A 40 -12.02 -11.16 -7.17
C LEU A 40 -10.63 -10.93 -6.56
N GLU A 41 -10.00 -11.99 -6.06
CA GLU A 41 -8.64 -11.97 -5.50
C GLU A 41 -7.63 -11.57 -6.59
N ASP A 42 -7.74 -12.16 -7.78
CA ASP A 42 -6.93 -11.78 -8.96
C ASP A 42 -7.12 -10.31 -9.37
N GLU A 43 -8.34 -9.77 -9.30
CA GLU A 43 -8.61 -8.36 -9.58
C GLU A 43 -8.02 -7.44 -8.50
N PHE A 44 -8.12 -7.81 -7.22
CA PHE A 44 -7.50 -7.07 -6.12
C PHE A 44 -5.98 -7.04 -6.22
N ASP A 45 -5.36 -8.17 -6.57
CA ASP A 45 -3.92 -8.24 -6.77
C ASP A 45 -3.46 -7.36 -7.94
N LYS A 46 -4.19 -7.37 -9.07
CA LYS A 46 -3.89 -6.47 -10.20
C LYS A 46 -4.03 -5.00 -9.81
N ILE A 47 -5.05 -4.65 -9.03
CA ILE A 47 -5.24 -3.27 -8.54
C ILE A 47 -4.11 -2.91 -7.57
N GLY A 48 -3.72 -3.83 -6.69
CA GLY A 48 -2.59 -3.67 -5.78
C GLY A 48 -1.29 -3.41 -6.55
N ASP A 49 -0.97 -4.23 -7.53
CA ASP A 49 0.23 -4.10 -8.36
C ASP A 49 0.24 -2.77 -9.14
N THR A 50 -0.89 -2.41 -9.76
CA THR A 50 -0.99 -1.14 -10.51
C THR A 50 -0.87 0.07 -9.61
N LEU A 51 -1.50 0.06 -8.43
CA LEU A 51 -1.40 1.13 -7.45
C LEU A 51 0.04 1.27 -6.95
N THR A 52 0.68 0.17 -6.58
CA THR A 52 2.06 0.14 -6.06
C THR A 52 3.02 0.66 -7.13
N ARG A 53 2.91 0.16 -8.36
CA ARG A 53 3.74 0.62 -9.48
C ARG A 53 3.51 2.09 -9.82
N THR A 54 2.28 2.58 -9.70
CA THR A 54 1.98 4.01 -9.94
C THR A 54 2.55 4.88 -8.82
N ALA A 55 2.44 4.44 -7.56
CA ALA A 55 3.03 5.13 -6.41
C ALA A 55 4.56 5.17 -6.51
N GLU A 56 5.20 4.06 -6.84
CA GLU A 56 6.66 4.00 -7.06
C GLU A 56 7.09 4.94 -8.18
N ASN A 57 6.44 4.86 -9.36
CA ASN A 57 6.80 5.71 -10.49
C ASN A 57 6.61 7.19 -10.21
N THR A 58 5.52 7.57 -9.53
CA THR A 58 5.26 8.95 -9.17
C THR A 58 6.29 9.43 -8.16
N PHE A 59 6.54 8.69 -7.08
CA PHE A 59 7.54 9.02 -6.08
C PHE A 59 8.94 9.18 -6.69
N ASP A 60 9.36 8.25 -7.55
CA ASP A 60 10.65 8.29 -8.24
C ASP A 60 10.77 9.54 -9.12
N ALA A 61 9.70 9.92 -9.81
CA ALA A 61 9.68 11.10 -10.66
C ALA A 61 9.79 12.39 -9.83
N THR A 62 9.03 12.51 -8.73
CA THR A 62 9.12 13.67 -7.83
C THR A 62 10.49 13.74 -7.18
N TRP A 63 11.03 12.61 -6.70
CA TRP A 63 12.34 12.53 -6.10
C TRP A 63 13.44 12.99 -7.06
N LYS A 64 13.47 12.45 -8.29
CA LYS A 64 14.44 12.86 -9.33
C LYS A 64 14.35 14.34 -9.65
N SER A 65 13.13 14.89 -9.73
CA SER A 65 12.89 16.32 -9.93
C SER A 65 13.47 17.16 -8.78
N HIS A 66 13.20 16.76 -7.53
CA HIS A 66 13.73 17.43 -6.36
C HIS A 66 15.25 17.39 -6.29
N VAL A 67 15.87 16.22 -6.52
CA VAL A 67 17.33 16.09 -6.53
C VAL A 67 17.96 17.00 -7.59
N LYS A 68 17.40 17.04 -8.80
CA LYS A 68 17.88 17.90 -9.88
C LYS A 68 17.77 19.39 -9.52
N SER A 69 16.67 19.79 -8.88
CA SER A 69 16.48 21.17 -8.39
C SER A 69 17.52 21.53 -7.31
N LEU A 70 17.80 20.59 -6.40
CA LEU A 70 18.77 20.76 -5.33
C LEU A 70 20.20 20.92 -5.88
N GLU A 71 20.54 20.13 -6.90
CA GLU A 71 21.83 20.21 -7.57
C GLU A 71 21.99 21.52 -8.36
N SER A 72 20.93 21.98 -9.03
CA SER A 72 20.92 23.29 -9.69
C SER A 72 21.11 24.43 -8.69
N THR A 73 20.43 24.39 -7.55
CA THR A 73 20.56 25.41 -6.49
C THR A 73 21.98 25.42 -5.93
N LYS A 74 22.56 24.24 -5.67
CA LYS A 74 23.95 24.10 -5.22
C LYS A 74 24.95 24.71 -6.19
N GLN A 75 24.72 24.56 -7.50
CA GLN A 75 25.59 25.13 -8.52
C GLN A 75 25.52 26.67 -8.51
N ILE A 76 24.30 27.23 -8.41
CA ILE A 76 24.09 28.69 -8.27
C ILE A 76 24.79 29.23 -7.01
N ASP A 77 24.68 28.52 -5.89
CA ASP A 77 25.34 28.92 -4.64
C ASP A 77 26.86 28.91 -4.76
N GLN A 78 27.44 27.90 -5.44
CA GLN A 78 28.88 27.86 -5.71
C GLN A 78 29.33 29.02 -6.61
N GLU A 79 28.55 29.37 -7.63
CA GLU A 79 28.79 30.53 -8.49
C GLU A 79 28.72 31.84 -7.70
N PHE A 80 27.75 31.96 -6.78
CA PHE A 80 27.65 33.11 -5.89
C PHE A 80 28.85 33.23 -4.95
N VAL A 81 29.25 32.14 -4.28
CA VAL A 81 30.41 32.12 -3.37
C VAL A 81 31.70 32.49 -4.11
N THR A 82 31.91 31.95 -5.31
CA THR A 82 33.07 32.29 -6.13
C THR A 82 33.04 33.74 -6.59
N MET A 83 31.87 34.28 -6.97
CA MET A 83 31.71 35.69 -7.31
C MET A 83 32.05 36.60 -6.12
N VAL A 84 31.50 36.31 -4.93
CA VAL A 84 31.77 37.06 -3.70
C VAL A 84 33.25 37.02 -3.35
N SER A 85 33.86 35.83 -3.36
CA SER A 85 35.30 35.67 -3.07
C SER A 85 36.17 36.45 -4.05
N ARG A 86 35.85 36.42 -5.35
CA ARG A 86 36.56 37.18 -6.38
C ARG A 86 36.44 38.69 -6.15
N ASN A 87 35.24 39.17 -5.86
CA ASN A 87 34.99 40.59 -5.63
C ASN A 87 35.66 41.07 -4.33
N LEU A 88 35.59 40.27 -3.27
CA LEU A 88 36.28 40.54 -2.00
C LEU A 88 37.79 40.63 -2.21
N SER A 89 38.38 39.69 -2.95
CA SER A 89 39.80 39.69 -3.28
C SER A 89 40.22 40.93 -4.08
N ARG A 90 39.39 41.34 -5.05
CA ARG A 90 39.64 42.59 -5.82
C ARG A 90 39.60 43.84 -4.95
N LEU A 91 38.79 43.84 -3.89
CA LEU A 91 38.70 44.96 -2.95
C LEU A 91 39.80 44.91 -1.90
N SER A 92 40.13 43.73 -1.37
CA SER A 92 41.09 43.58 -0.26
C SER A 92 42.55 43.66 -0.70
N VAL A 93 42.91 43.16 -1.89
CA VAL A 93 44.30 43.15 -2.36
C VAL A 93 44.89 44.56 -2.52
N PRO A 94 44.19 45.55 -3.14
CA PRO A 94 44.68 46.93 -3.19
C PRO A 94 44.76 47.60 -1.81
N LEU A 95 43.82 47.28 -0.91
CA LEU A 95 43.78 47.82 0.46
C LEU A 95 44.92 47.28 1.34
N LEU A 96 45.36 46.05 1.10
CA LEU A 96 46.52 45.44 1.77
C LEU A 96 47.86 45.92 1.18
N ALA A 97 47.90 46.20 -0.13
CA ALA A 97 49.11 46.63 -0.84
C ALA A 97 49.47 48.11 -0.59
N ARG A 98 48.51 48.94 -0.14
CA ARG A 98 48.73 50.35 0.16
C ARG A 98 48.20 50.65 1.57
N PRO A 99 49.05 50.71 2.62
CA PRO A 99 48.60 51.21 3.91
C PRO A 99 48.09 52.64 3.68
N VAL A 100 46.81 52.86 3.94
CA VAL A 100 46.19 54.19 3.84
C VAL A 100 46.94 55.09 4.83
N ALA A 101 47.74 56.01 4.31
CA ALA A 101 48.28 57.08 5.13
C ALA A 101 47.09 57.93 5.58
N LEU A 102 46.91 58.07 6.89
CA LEU A 102 45.80 58.77 7.55
C LEU A 102 45.84 60.30 7.42
N GLU A 103 46.78 60.86 6.63
CA GLU A 103 46.94 62.30 6.47
C GLU A 103 46.33 62.77 5.15
N PRO A 104 45.29 63.65 5.17
CA PRO A 104 44.60 64.06 3.98
C PRO A 104 45.45 65.06 3.19
N LYS A 105 45.81 64.73 1.95
CA LYS A 105 46.18 65.76 0.95
C LYS A 105 44.91 66.25 0.27
N ASP A 106 44.80 67.56 0.08
CA ASP A 106 43.60 68.33 -0.34
C ASP A 106 42.87 67.86 -1.63
N SER A 107 43.34 66.82 -2.34
CA SER A 107 42.61 66.19 -3.45
C SER A 107 41.96 64.83 -3.11
N GLU A 108 42.16 64.28 -1.90
CA GLU A 108 41.67 62.95 -1.49
C GLU A 108 40.33 62.97 -0.75
N ALA A 109 39.84 64.14 -0.32
CA ALA A 109 38.58 64.28 0.40
C ALA A 109 37.37 63.66 -0.37
N SER A 110 37.34 63.83 -1.69
CA SER A 110 36.32 63.23 -2.57
C SER A 110 36.34 61.70 -2.59
N SER A 111 37.53 61.10 -2.50
CA SER A 111 37.71 59.64 -2.51
C SER A 111 37.31 59.01 -1.18
N GLN A 112 37.57 59.71 -0.07
CA GLN A 112 37.24 59.28 1.28
C GLN A 112 35.73 59.38 1.56
N GLU A 113 35.06 60.41 1.05
CA GLU A 113 33.58 60.53 1.06
C GLU A 113 32.91 59.42 0.22
N HIS A 114 33.45 59.10 -0.95
CA HIS A 114 32.97 57.99 -1.78
C HIS A 114 33.13 56.63 -1.07
N LEU A 115 34.26 56.40 -0.40
CA LEU A 115 34.50 55.18 0.36
C LEU A 115 33.54 55.07 1.55
N GLY A 116 33.30 56.17 2.28
CA GLY A 116 32.33 56.24 3.37
C GLY A 116 30.90 55.94 2.90
N ALA A 117 30.48 56.49 1.76
CA ALA A 117 29.19 56.19 1.16
C ALA A 117 29.06 54.72 0.71
N CYS A 118 30.14 54.14 0.18
CA CYS A 118 30.20 52.72 -0.18
C CYS A 118 30.08 51.82 1.05
N LEU A 119 30.82 52.11 2.12
CA LEU A 119 30.77 51.37 3.38
C LEU A 119 29.37 51.43 4.02
N GLN A 120 28.71 52.58 4.00
CA GLN A 120 27.34 52.67 4.48
C GLN A 120 26.35 51.87 3.63
N ARG A 121 26.50 51.86 2.30
CA ARG A 121 25.67 51.03 1.42
C ARG A 121 25.90 49.54 1.68
N PHE A 122 27.14 49.10 1.82
CA PHE A 122 27.47 47.72 2.19
C PHE A 122 26.93 47.35 3.57
N GLY A 123 27.03 48.24 4.56
CA GLY A 123 26.45 48.03 5.89
C GLY A 123 24.93 47.82 5.85
N LYS A 124 24.22 48.59 5.02
CA LYS A 124 22.77 48.42 4.81
C LYS A 124 22.44 47.09 4.12
N ILE A 125 23.24 46.68 3.13
CA ILE A 125 23.06 45.38 2.46
C ILE A 125 23.30 44.23 3.46
N LEU A 126 24.38 44.28 4.24
CA LEU A 126 24.67 43.26 5.26
C LEU A 126 23.58 43.16 6.31
N ALA A 127 23.03 44.29 6.77
CA ALA A 127 21.92 44.28 7.72
C ALA A 127 20.67 43.62 7.13
N ARG A 128 20.36 43.90 5.85
CA ARG A 128 19.24 43.28 5.14
C ARG A 128 19.43 41.77 4.98
N GLU A 129 20.62 41.35 4.55
CA GLU A 129 20.93 39.94 4.32
C GLU A 129 20.97 39.15 5.63
N LYS A 130 21.45 39.75 6.72
CA LYS A 130 21.35 39.14 8.05
C LYS A 130 19.89 38.91 8.45
N ALA A 131 19.01 39.90 8.25
CA ALA A 131 17.59 39.75 8.56
C ALA A 131 16.91 38.71 7.65
N ASN A 132 17.32 38.59 6.38
CA ASN A 132 16.85 37.53 5.49
C ASN A 132 17.31 36.14 5.99
N LEU A 133 18.58 36.02 6.41
CA LEU A 133 19.12 34.77 6.92
C LEU A 133 18.38 34.30 8.18
N GLU A 134 18.09 35.21 9.11
CA GLU A 134 17.31 34.92 10.31
C GLU A 134 15.89 34.43 9.96
N LYS A 135 15.25 35.01 8.93
CA LYS A 135 13.95 34.53 8.45
C LYS A 135 14.03 33.12 7.84
N TYR A 136 15.02 32.87 6.99
CA TYR A 136 15.19 31.56 6.37
C TYR A 136 15.50 30.48 7.41
N TRP A 137 16.28 30.80 8.44
CA TRP A 137 16.49 29.88 9.57
C TRP A 137 15.18 29.57 10.30
N ALA A 138 14.34 30.56 10.56
CA ALA A 138 13.04 30.32 11.18
C ALA A 138 12.08 29.51 10.29
N GLU A 139 12.12 29.70 8.97
CA GLU A 139 11.36 28.89 8.00
C GLU A 139 11.88 27.44 7.94
N TRP A 140 13.20 27.26 8.01
CA TRP A 140 13.83 25.95 8.07
C TRP A 140 13.40 25.17 9.31
N ASP A 141 13.42 25.79 10.49
CA ASP A 141 12.98 25.15 11.73
C ASP A 141 11.51 24.73 11.67
N LYS A 142 10.65 25.58 11.09
CA LYS A 142 9.24 25.23 10.85
C LYS A 142 9.10 24.03 9.91
N LEU A 143 9.86 24.03 8.82
CA LEU A 143 9.83 22.94 7.84
C LEU A 143 10.30 21.61 8.47
N GLN A 144 11.30 21.65 9.36
CA GLN A 144 11.73 20.45 10.09
C GLN A 144 10.63 19.91 10.99
N ILE A 145 9.89 20.79 11.68
CA ILE A 145 8.74 20.39 12.51
C ILE A 145 7.61 19.80 11.65
N GLU A 146 7.29 20.44 10.52
CA GLU A 146 6.27 19.94 9.59
C GLU A 146 6.64 18.60 9.00
N TYR A 147 7.91 18.41 8.62
CA TYR A 147 8.43 17.14 8.12
C TYR A 147 8.33 16.03 9.17
N LEU A 148 8.70 16.33 10.42
CA LEU A 148 8.54 15.41 11.55
C LEU A 148 7.07 15.04 11.77
N ARG A 149 6.17 16.03 11.75
CA ARG A 149 4.72 15.81 11.90
C ARG A 149 4.19 14.91 10.79
N LEU A 150 4.49 15.22 9.53
CA LEU A 150 4.06 14.41 8.39
C LEU A 150 4.64 12.99 8.46
N GLY A 151 5.90 12.86 8.84
CA GLY A 151 6.55 11.57 9.05
C GLY A 151 5.83 10.73 10.10
N ILE A 152 5.43 11.33 11.23
CA ILE A 152 4.65 10.67 12.28
C ILE A 152 3.24 10.33 11.79
N ASP A 153 2.58 11.22 11.06
CA ASP A 153 1.23 11.00 10.54
C ASP A 153 1.19 9.81 9.57
N VAL A 154 2.24 9.62 8.75
CA VAL A 154 2.32 8.55 7.73
C VAL A 154 2.89 7.25 8.29
N PHE A 155 3.99 7.30 9.05
CA PHE A 155 4.73 6.11 9.49
C PHE A 155 4.52 5.77 10.98
N GLY A 156 3.79 6.61 11.71
CA GLY A 156 3.62 6.48 13.15
C GLY A 156 4.82 7.03 13.94
N PRO A 157 4.72 7.09 15.27
CA PRO A 157 5.72 7.74 16.12
C PRO A 157 6.99 6.90 16.37
N ARG A 158 6.93 5.57 16.18
CA ARG A 158 8.05 4.66 16.52
C ARG A 158 9.40 5.00 15.85
N PRO A 159 9.46 5.33 14.55
CA PRO A 159 10.72 5.65 13.87
C PRO A 159 11.34 6.97 14.34
N PHE A 160 10.54 7.88 14.92
CA PHE A 160 10.94 9.24 15.28
C PHE A 160 11.20 9.42 16.79
N GLY A 161 11.12 8.34 17.58
CA GLY A 161 11.34 8.34 19.03
C GLY A 161 10.14 8.80 19.85
N LYS A 162 10.26 8.76 21.19
CA LYS A 162 9.23 9.25 22.13
C LYS A 162 9.21 10.78 22.21
N LEU A 163 9.20 11.49 21.08
CA LEU A 163 8.65 12.84 21.13
C LEU A 163 7.16 12.69 21.33
N GLU A 164 6.58 13.52 22.21
CA GLU A 164 5.14 13.65 22.35
C GLU A 164 4.56 14.10 21.01
N ALA A 165 4.29 13.14 20.14
CA ALA A 165 3.48 13.36 18.97
C ALA A 165 2.13 13.82 19.50
N PRO A 166 1.64 15.02 19.13
CA PRO A 166 0.31 15.43 19.49
C PRO A 166 -0.63 14.31 19.05
N ALA A 167 -1.45 13.82 19.97
CA ALA A 167 -2.40 12.74 19.75
C ALA A 167 -3.35 13.16 18.61
N HIS A 168 -2.98 12.82 17.39
CA HIS A 168 -3.72 13.19 16.20
C HIS A 168 -4.06 11.96 15.37
N ASP A 169 -5.20 12.07 14.71
CA ASP A 169 -5.80 11.13 13.75
C ASP A 169 -4.97 11.07 12.45
N GLY A 170 -3.68 10.78 12.56
CA GLY A 170 -2.79 10.59 11.42
C GLY A 170 -3.16 9.35 10.61
N PHE A 171 -2.76 9.32 9.33
CA PHE A 171 -3.00 8.22 8.41
C PHE A 171 -2.60 6.85 8.98
N HIS A 172 -1.47 6.75 9.68
CA HIS A 172 -1.04 5.52 10.32
C HIS A 172 -2.05 5.04 11.37
N ASN A 173 -2.57 5.95 12.20
CA ASN A 173 -3.52 5.62 13.26
C ASN A 173 -4.88 5.22 12.67
N THR A 174 -5.36 5.92 11.65
CA THR A 174 -6.58 5.54 10.95
C THR A 174 -6.42 4.19 10.30
N MET A 175 -5.34 3.95 9.55
CA MET A 175 -5.11 2.66 8.90
C MET A 175 -4.98 1.51 9.90
N SER A 176 -4.35 1.76 11.06
CA SER A 176 -4.28 0.78 12.15
C SER A 176 -5.65 0.46 12.74
N LEU A 177 -6.53 1.46 12.86
CA LEU A 177 -7.90 1.29 13.37
C LEU A 177 -8.76 0.52 12.36
N TRP A 178 -8.65 0.84 11.07
CA TRP A 178 -9.30 0.11 9.99
C TRP A 178 -8.86 -1.35 9.92
N ASP A 179 -7.56 -1.63 10.07
CA ASP A 179 -7.03 -3.00 10.12
C ASP A 179 -7.57 -3.77 11.34
N LEU A 180 -7.70 -3.11 12.49
CA LEU A 180 -8.33 -3.70 13.67
C LEU A 180 -9.82 -4.01 13.42
N GLU A 181 -10.57 -3.06 12.87
CA GLU A 181 -11.99 -3.22 12.56
C GLU A 181 -12.21 -4.37 11.57
N LEU A 182 -11.41 -4.43 10.50
CA LEU A 182 -11.47 -5.49 9.51
C LEU A 182 -11.20 -6.86 10.15
N ARG A 183 -10.15 -6.98 10.97
CA ARG A 183 -9.87 -8.23 11.70
C ARG A 183 -11.02 -8.64 12.60
N THR A 184 -11.64 -7.70 13.32
CA THR A 184 -12.81 -8.01 14.15
C THR A 184 -13.99 -8.50 13.32
N LYS A 185 -14.25 -7.88 12.16
CA LYS A 185 -15.32 -8.31 11.25
C LYS A 185 -15.06 -9.69 10.66
N VAL A 186 -13.83 -9.98 10.26
CA VAL A 186 -13.45 -11.31 9.76
C VAL A 186 -13.68 -12.36 10.84
N ALA A 187 -13.25 -12.10 12.09
CA ALA A 187 -13.48 -13.02 13.21
C ALA A 187 -14.98 -13.23 13.50
N GLU A 188 -15.80 -12.17 13.44
CA GLU A 188 -17.26 -12.27 13.57
C GLU A 188 -17.87 -13.16 12.46
N PHE A 189 -17.40 -13.01 11.22
CA PHE A 189 -17.86 -13.84 10.10
C PHE A 189 -17.42 -15.30 10.23
N GLU A 190 -16.20 -15.57 10.69
CA GLU A 190 -15.73 -16.93 10.95
C GLU A 190 -16.62 -17.66 11.96
N VAL A 191 -16.96 -16.99 13.07
CA VAL A 191 -17.88 -17.54 14.08
C VAL A 191 -19.27 -17.79 13.48
N SER A 192 -19.82 -16.82 12.75
CA SER A 192 -21.13 -16.97 12.11
C SER A 192 -21.15 -18.12 11.09
N LEU A 193 -20.06 -18.30 10.33
CA LEU A 193 -19.91 -19.39 9.37
C LEU A 193 -19.86 -20.75 10.07
N GLU A 194 -19.13 -20.84 11.19
CA GLU A 194 -19.04 -22.07 11.98
C GLU A 194 -20.40 -22.46 12.58
N GLU A 195 -21.15 -21.48 13.10
CA GLU A 195 -22.51 -21.69 13.62
C GLU A 195 -23.47 -22.16 12.52
N ALA A 196 -23.47 -21.49 11.37
CA ALA A 196 -24.30 -21.87 10.22
C ALA A 196 -23.92 -23.26 9.69
N GLY A 197 -22.62 -23.57 9.65
CA GLY A 197 -22.11 -24.89 9.27
C GLY A 197 -22.59 -26.00 10.23
N CYS A 198 -22.52 -25.74 11.54
CA CYS A 198 -23.04 -26.66 12.55
C CYS A 198 -24.55 -26.87 12.43
N GLU A 199 -25.31 -25.81 12.19
CA GLU A 199 -26.76 -25.90 12.01
C GLU A 199 -27.12 -26.69 10.74
N ALA A 200 -26.42 -26.44 9.63
CA ALA A 200 -26.59 -27.19 8.39
C ALA A 200 -26.29 -28.68 8.57
N LEU A 201 -25.20 -29.02 9.26
CA LEU A 201 -24.86 -30.41 9.60
C LEU A 201 -25.92 -31.07 10.48
N ARG A 202 -26.46 -30.35 11.48
CA ARG A 202 -27.56 -30.86 12.31
C ARG A 202 -28.83 -31.12 11.49
N LYS A 203 -29.22 -30.18 10.63
CA LYS A 203 -30.38 -30.33 9.73
C LYS A 203 -30.20 -31.50 8.78
N MET A 204 -29.02 -31.66 8.20
CA MET A 204 -28.69 -32.77 7.31
C MET A 204 -28.72 -34.12 8.04
N LYS A 205 -28.17 -34.19 9.26
CA LYS A 205 -28.24 -35.42 10.07
C LYS A 205 -29.69 -35.77 10.42
N HIS A 206 -30.51 -34.78 10.75
CA HIS A 206 -31.92 -35.00 11.03
C HIS A 206 -32.67 -35.52 9.80
N SER A 207 -32.48 -34.89 8.63
CA SER A 207 -33.12 -35.35 7.40
C SER A 207 -32.64 -36.74 6.97
N GLU A 208 -31.38 -37.09 7.20
CA GLU A 208 -30.86 -38.44 6.97
C GLU A 208 -31.58 -39.47 7.86
N THR A 209 -31.77 -39.18 9.14
CA THR A 209 -32.51 -40.08 10.05
C THR A 209 -33.97 -40.25 9.65
N GLU A 210 -34.64 -39.19 9.20
CA GLU A 210 -36.03 -39.27 8.71
C GLU A 210 -36.13 -40.15 7.46
N LEU A 211 -35.17 -40.00 6.53
CA LEU A 211 -35.09 -40.79 5.31
C LEU A 211 -34.80 -42.26 5.61
N GLU A 212 -33.97 -42.55 6.61
CA GLU A 212 -33.70 -43.91 7.06
C GLU A 212 -34.95 -44.56 7.69
N VAL A 213 -35.72 -43.82 8.49
CA VAL A 213 -37.00 -44.30 9.04
C VAL A 213 -38.02 -44.54 7.94
N ALA A 214 -38.17 -43.61 7.00
CA ALA A 214 -39.10 -43.74 5.87
C ALA A 214 -38.74 -44.94 4.98
N THR A 215 -37.45 -45.14 4.68
CA THR A 215 -36.99 -46.29 3.89
C THR A 215 -37.16 -47.62 4.62
N LYS A 216 -36.95 -47.68 5.95
CA LYS A 216 -37.28 -48.87 6.75
C LYS A 216 -38.77 -49.18 6.70
N LYS A 217 -39.62 -48.16 6.80
CA LYS A 217 -41.08 -48.30 6.72
C LYS A 217 -41.52 -48.84 5.35
N GLU A 218 -40.98 -48.31 4.25
CA GLU A 218 -41.32 -48.83 2.92
C GLU A 218 -40.72 -50.20 2.62
N LYS A 219 -39.53 -50.52 3.14
CA LYS A 219 -39.03 -51.91 3.09
C LYS A 219 -39.97 -52.87 3.80
N ALA A 220 -40.45 -52.51 5.00
CA ALA A 220 -41.41 -53.32 5.74
C ALA A 220 -42.74 -53.47 4.99
N ARG A 221 -43.24 -52.39 4.38
CA ARG A 221 -44.47 -52.41 3.57
C ARG A 221 -44.33 -53.30 2.34
N LEU A 222 -43.21 -53.19 1.62
CA LEU A 222 -42.93 -54.04 0.45
C LEU A 222 -42.81 -55.51 0.85
N LEU A 223 -42.12 -55.82 1.96
CA LEU A 223 -42.02 -57.19 2.46
C LEU A 223 -43.38 -57.75 2.89
N ALA A 224 -44.21 -56.96 3.57
CA ALA A 224 -45.57 -57.36 3.94
C ALA A 224 -46.45 -57.61 2.71
N SER A 225 -46.31 -56.79 1.65
CA SER A 225 -47.02 -57.01 0.39
C SER A 225 -46.57 -58.31 -0.30
N LEU A 226 -45.27 -58.61 -0.29
CA LEU A 226 -44.70 -59.84 -0.87
C LEU A 226 -45.07 -61.11 -0.08
N LEU A 227 -45.21 -61.01 1.25
CA LEU A 227 -45.60 -62.13 2.12
C LEU A 227 -47.12 -62.32 2.23
N GLY A 228 -47.91 -61.28 1.93
CA GLY A 228 -49.38 -61.32 1.93
C GLY A 228 -50.01 -61.77 0.60
N GLU A 229 -49.22 -61.92 -0.46
CA GLU A 229 -49.64 -62.46 -1.77
C GLU A 229 -49.37 -63.98 -1.93
N LEU A 230 -49.08 -64.70 -0.83
CA LEU A 230 -49.00 -66.17 -0.74
C LEU A 230 -50.20 -66.72 0.03
#